data_AF-A0A6I7WRH7-F1
#
_entry.id   AF-A0A6I7WRH7-F1
#
_cell.length_a   1.000
_cell.length_b   1.000
_cell.length_c   1.000
_cell.angle_alpha   90.00
_cell.angle_beta   90.00
_cell.angle_gamma   90.00
#
_symmetry.space_group_name_H-M   'P 1'
#
loop_
_entity.id
_entity.type
_entity.pdbx_description
1 polymer ?
#
loop_
_entity_poly.entity_id
_entity_poly.type
_entity_poly.pdbx_seq_one_letter_code
_entity_poly.pdbx_strand_id
1 'polypeptide(L)'
;MGFLRRRFADKGWEREDNQIFIFGFSRGSYAARRLAGLITQCGIPVKAGDLDIAWQLYLKQDMQSTQALKDSGRLFDVSIEMLGVWDTVKTTTDSDFHDNLLPESVIKGYHAMAIDEKRLFFSVLQWQADPRIIQTWFSGVHSDVGGG
;
A
#
# COMPACT_ATOMS: atom_id res chain seq x y z
N MET A 1 14.30 27.18 -5.86
CA MET A 1 13.28 26.24 -5.31
C MET A 1 12.02 26.20 -6.19
N GLY A 2 12.09 25.78 -7.46
CA GLY A 2 11.04 26.17 -8.43
C GLY A 2 10.60 25.15 -9.49
N PHE A 3 11.00 23.88 -9.40
CA PHE A 3 10.64 22.82 -10.36
C PHE A 3 9.69 21.78 -9.74
N LEU A 4 10.04 21.20 -8.58
CA LEU A 4 9.23 20.14 -7.95
C LEU A 4 7.87 20.63 -7.42
N ARG A 5 7.79 21.86 -6.87
CA ARG A 5 6.53 22.40 -6.32
C ARG A 5 5.46 22.67 -7.38
N ARG A 6 5.84 22.92 -8.65
CA ARG A 6 4.90 23.24 -9.73
C ARG A 6 4.22 22.02 -10.33
N ARG A 7 4.86 20.84 -10.29
CA ARG A 7 4.31 19.61 -10.89
C ARG A 7 3.34 18.85 -9.96
N PHE A 8 3.53 18.96 -8.64
CA PHE A 8 2.64 18.32 -7.65
C PHE A 8 1.49 19.22 -7.16
N ALA A 9 1.52 20.52 -7.48
CA ALA A 9 0.47 21.47 -7.09
C ALA A 9 -0.41 21.91 -8.27
N ASP A 10 -0.28 21.23 -9.41
CA ASP A 10 -1.13 21.47 -10.57
C ASP A 10 -2.53 20.94 -10.27
N LYS A 11 -3.50 21.85 -10.20
CA LYS A 11 -4.89 21.55 -9.82
C LYS A 11 -5.80 21.31 -11.02
N GLY A 12 -5.26 21.39 -12.24
CA GLY A 12 -6.03 21.29 -13.48
C GLY A 12 -6.31 19.86 -13.95
N TRP A 13 -5.87 18.84 -13.20
CA TRP A 13 -6.10 17.44 -13.54
C TRP A 13 -7.38 16.95 -12.87
N GLU A 14 -8.25 16.32 -13.65
CA GLU A 14 -9.38 15.60 -13.07
C GLU A 14 -8.84 14.43 -12.25
N ARG A 15 -9.42 14.21 -11.07
CA ARG A 15 -8.92 13.17 -10.15
C ARG A 15 -8.97 11.78 -10.79
N GLU A 16 -9.99 11.55 -11.60
CA GLU A 16 -10.27 10.31 -12.33
C GLU A 16 -9.20 9.97 -13.37
N ASP A 17 -8.42 10.95 -13.83
CA ASP A 17 -7.33 10.74 -14.80
C ASP A 17 -6.03 10.22 -14.14
N ASN A 18 -5.97 10.15 -12.81
CA ASN A 18 -4.75 9.79 -12.10
C ASN A 18 -4.70 8.29 -11.80
N GLN A 19 -3.65 7.63 -12.29
CA GLN A 19 -3.34 6.25 -11.93
C GLN A 19 -2.33 6.22 -10.78
N ILE A 20 -2.66 5.47 -9.73
CA ILE A 20 -1.81 5.34 -8.54
C ILE A 20 -1.02 4.05 -8.61
N PHE A 21 0.31 4.17 -8.50
CA PHE A 21 1.25 3.07 -8.41
C PHE A 21 2.00 3.16 -7.09
N ILE A 22 2.01 2.07 -6.32
CA ILE A 22 2.70 2.01 -5.02
C ILE A 22 3.78 0.95 -5.08
N PHE A 23 4.98 1.31 -4.63
CA PHE A 23 6.14 0.44 -4.60
C PHE A 23 6.76 0.35 -3.21
N GLY A 24 7.32 -0.81 -2.88
CA GLY A 24 8.13 -0.96 -1.68
C GLY A 24 9.08 -2.14 -1.76
N PHE A 25 10.16 -2.08 -1.00
CA PHE A 25 11.11 -3.18 -0.80
C PHE A 25 11.22 -3.50 0.70
N SER A 26 11.31 -4.78 1.08
CA SER A 26 11.55 -5.22 2.45
C SER A 26 10.45 -4.76 3.42
N ARG A 27 10.83 -4.10 4.51
CA ARG A 27 9.91 -3.37 5.41
C ARG A 27 9.14 -2.27 4.69
N GLY A 28 9.73 -1.66 3.66
CA GLY A 28 9.06 -0.68 2.80
C GLY A 28 7.91 -1.32 2.01
N SER A 29 8.02 -2.59 1.62
CA SER A 29 6.91 -3.35 1.02
C SER A 29 5.77 -3.53 2.01
N TYR A 30 6.08 -3.79 3.28
CA TYR A 30 5.07 -3.89 4.32
C TYR A 30 4.37 -2.53 4.53
N ALA A 31 5.12 -1.43 4.58
CA ALA A 31 4.55 -0.09 4.64
C ALA A 31 3.67 0.23 3.41
N ALA A 32 4.10 -0.17 2.20
CA ALA A 32 3.32 -0.02 0.97
C ALA A 32 1.99 -0.78 1.02
N ARG A 33 1.99 -2.02 1.53
CA ARG A 33 0.75 -2.81 1.75
C ARG A 33 -0.17 -2.14 2.76
N ARG A 34 0.36 -1.65 3.89
CA ARG A 34 -0.40 -0.93 4.92
C ARG A 34 -1.01 0.37 4.37
N LEU A 35 -0.26 1.11 3.56
CA LEU A 35 -0.76 2.29 2.86
C LEU A 35 -1.90 1.94 1.90
N ALA A 36 -1.75 0.87 1.11
CA ALA A 36 -2.82 0.41 0.23
C ALA A 36 -4.08 0.00 1.01
N GLY A 37 -3.93 -0.69 2.15
CA GLY A 37 -5.03 -1.04 3.04
C GLY A 37 -5.73 0.19 3.65
N LEU A 38 -4.97 1.19 4.09
CA LEU A 38 -5.50 2.48 4.53
C LEU A 38 -6.33 3.15 3.42
N ILE A 39 -5.80 3.17 2.19
CA ILE A 39 -6.50 3.75 1.03
C ILE A 39 -7.77 2.96 0.70
N THR A 40 -7.74 1.62 0.75
CA THR A 40 -8.94 0.81 0.53
C THR A 40 -10.03 1.11 1.57
N GLN A 41 -9.67 1.19 2.85
CA GLN A 41 -10.66 1.43 3.89
C GLN A 41 -11.14 2.89 3.87
N CYS A 42 -10.21 3.83 3.97
CA CYS A 42 -10.50 5.23 4.24
C CYS A 42 -10.55 6.10 2.99
N GLY A 43 -10.01 5.66 1.85
CA GLY A 43 -9.79 6.53 0.71
C GLY A 43 -8.72 7.59 0.99
N ILE A 44 -8.77 8.69 0.26
CA ILE A 44 -7.85 9.83 0.37
C ILE A 44 -8.57 11.02 1.01
N PRO A 45 -7.95 11.69 1.99
CA PRO A 45 -8.50 12.93 2.52
C PRO A 45 -8.47 14.08 1.51
N VAL A 46 -9.57 14.84 1.44
CA VAL A 46 -9.62 16.09 0.65
C VAL A 46 -8.70 17.16 1.25
N LYS A 47 -8.53 17.15 2.57
CA LYS A 47 -7.65 18.05 3.31
C LYS A 47 -6.61 17.26 4.08
N ALA A 48 -5.35 17.71 4.05
CA ALA A 48 -4.26 17.05 4.78
C ALA A 48 -4.53 16.94 6.30
N GLY A 49 -5.29 17.87 6.88
CA GLY A 49 -5.66 17.84 8.30
C GLY A 49 -6.55 16.65 8.70
N ASP A 50 -7.14 15.94 7.73
CA ASP A 50 -7.96 14.76 7.97
C ASP A 50 -7.13 13.45 7.90
N LEU A 51 -5.80 13.53 7.72
CA LEU A 51 -4.93 12.35 7.66
C LEU A 51 -4.88 11.60 9.00
N ASP A 52 -4.74 12.32 10.11
CA ASP A 52 -4.64 11.71 11.44
C ASP A 52 -5.92 10.95 11.79
N ILE A 53 -7.10 11.52 11.50
CA ILE A 53 -8.37 10.83 11.74
C ILE A 53 -8.50 9.60 10.85
N ALA A 54 -8.16 9.68 9.55
CA ALA A 54 -8.19 8.52 8.66
C ALA A 54 -7.28 7.38 9.18
N TRP A 55 -6.06 7.73 9.61
CA TRP A 55 -5.13 6.75 10.19
C TRP A 55 -5.69 6.09 11.46
N GLN A 56 -6.29 6.87 12.37
CA GLN A 56 -6.89 6.34 13.59
C GLN A 56 -8.09 5.42 13.29
N LEU A 57 -8.93 5.78 12.32
CA LEU A 57 -10.06 4.95 11.91
C LEU A 57 -9.61 3.63 11.28
N TYR A 58 -8.54 3.68 10.48
CA TYR A 58 -7.92 2.48 9.91
C TYR A 58 -7.36 1.54 10.99
N LEU A 59 -6.58 2.08 11.95
CA LEU A 59 -6.05 1.29 13.06
C LEU A 59 -7.14 0.65 13.91
N LYS A 60 -8.29 1.32 14.07
CA LYS A 60 -9.44 0.82 14.82
C LYS A 60 -10.39 -0.05 13.99
N GLN A 61 -10.16 -0.20 12.68
CA GLN A 61 -11.08 -0.84 11.74
C GLN A 61 -12.52 -0.28 11.84
N ASP A 62 -12.67 1.02 12.12
CA ASP A 62 -13.96 1.67 12.30
C ASP A 62 -14.56 2.06 10.95
N MET A 63 -15.24 1.09 10.33
CA MET A 63 -15.90 1.25 9.03
C MET A 63 -17.06 2.26 9.08
N GLN A 64 -17.79 2.32 10.19
CA GLN A 64 -18.97 3.18 10.31
C GLN A 64 -18.57 4.66 10.29
N SER A 65 -17.60 5.06 11.11
CA SER A 65 -17.10 6.43 11.12
C SER A 65 -16.37 6.78 9.82
N THR A 66 -15.68 5.80 9.21
CA THR A 66 -15.05 5.98 7.91
C THR A 66 -16.10 6.31 6.84
N GLN A 67 -17.19 5.56 6.77
CA GLN A 67 -18.26 5.80 5.81
C GLN A 67 -18.91 7.17 6.01
N ALA A 68 -19.16 7.58 7.26
CA ALA A 68 -19.70 8.91 7.55
C ALA A 68 -18.80 10.06 7.02
N LEU A 69 -17.48 9.89 7.08
CA LEU A 69 -16.55 10.87 6.51
C LEU A 69 -16.56 10.87 4.97
N LYS A 70 -16.72 9.70 4.34
CA LYS A 70 -16.90 9.59 2.88
C LYS A 70 -18.19 10.27 2.43
N ASP A 71 -19.31 9.99 3.11
CA ASP A 71 -20.62 10.59 2.82
C ASP A 71 -20.60 12.12 2.99
N SER A 72 -19.79 12.63 3.92
CA SER A 72 -19.57 14.08 4.10
C SER A 72 -18.65 14.72 3.05
N GLY A 73 -18.06 13.94 2.15
CA GLY A 73 -17.12 14.38 1.12
C GLY A 73 -15.73 14.76 1.67
N ARG A 74 -15.40 14.37 2.91
CA ARG A 74 -14.08 14.64 3.51
C ARG A 74 -13.02 13.63 3.07
N LEU A 75 -13.46 12.40 2.82
CA LEU A 75 -12.66 11.33 2.25
C LEU A 75 -13.25 10.91 0.91
N PHE A 76 -12.43 10.48 -0.04
CA PHE A 76 -12.89 9.99 -1.33
C PHE A 76 -12.13 8.74 -1.77
N ASP A 77 -12.82 7.82 -2.41
CA ASP A 77 -12.22 6.56 -2.86
C ASP A 77 -11.38 6.75 -4.12
N VAL A 78 -10.32 5.94 -4.22
CA VAL A 78 -9.43 5.87 -5.37
C VAL A 78 -9.01 4.42 -5.61
N SER A 79 -8.80 4.06 -6.87
CA SER A 79 -8.19 2.79 -7.25
C SER A 79 -6.67 2.91 -7.28
N ILE A 80 -5.99 1.83 -6.88
CA ILE A 80 -4.55 1.65 -7.01
C ILE A 80 -4.32 0.72 -8.20
N GLU A 81 -3.78 1.25 -9.29
CA GLU A 81 -3.53 0.49 -10.52
C GLU A 81 -2.59 -0.69 -10.24
N MET A 82 -1.54 -0.44 -9.45
CA MET A 82 -0.54 -1.44 -9.14
C MET A 82 0.03 -1.28 -7.74
N LEU A 83 0.15 -2.40 -7.04
CA LEU A 83 0.99 -2.54 -5.85
C LEU A 83 2.15 -3.49 -6.17
N GLY A 84 3.33 -2.94 -6.39
CA GLY A 84 4.56 -3.68 -6.66
C GLY A 84 5.43 -3.77 -5.42
N VAL A 85 5.74 -4.99 -4.98
CA VAL A 85 6.55 -5.21 -3.78
C VAL A 85 7.70 -6.17 -4.04
N TRP A 86 8.81 -5.93 -3.36
CA TRP A 86 9.98 -6.79 -3.37
C TRP A 86 10.23 -7.33 -1.97
N ASP A 87 10.30 -8.65 -1.87
CA ASP A 87 10.68 -9.45 -0.71
C ASP A 87 10.14 -8.90 0.62
N THR A 88 8.81 -8.90 0.74
CA THR A 88 8.10 -8.22 1.83
C THR A 88 8.46 -8.86 3.17
N VAL A 89 8.97 -8.07 4.12
CA VAL A 89 9.27 -8.54 5.48
C VAL A 89 8.48 -7.72 6.49
N LYS A 90 7.68 -8.39 7.31
CA LYS A 90 7.01 -7.79 8.47
C LYS A 90 7.99 -7.82 9.65
N THR A 91 8.27 -6.65 10.22
CA THR A 91 9.17 -6.53 11.38
C THR A 91 8.48 -6.13 12.67
N THR A 92 7.16 -5.96 12.63
CA THR A 92 6.38 -5.55 13.80
C THR A 92 5.61 -6.74 14.36
N THR A 93 5.43 -6.75 15.68
CA THR A 93 4.50 -7.66 16.36
C THR A 93 3.06 -7.13 16.31
N ASP A 94 2.78 -6.20 15.39
CA ASP A 94 1.45 -5.62 15.26
C ASP A 94 0.44 -6.72 14.92
N SER A 95 -0.79 -6.52 15.39
CA SER A 95 -1.95 -7.31 15.02
C SER A 95 -1.96 -7.56 13.51
N ASP A 96 -2.41 -8.74 13.08
CA ASP A 96 -2.64 -9.00 11.67
C ASP A 96 -3.78 -8.09 11.18
N PHE A 97 -3.51 -7.28 10.17
CA PHE A 97 -4.50 -6.43 9.51
C PHE A 97 -4.81 -6.96 8.11
N HIS A 98 -4.92 -8.27 8.01
CA HIS A 98 -5.03 -8.98 6.73
C HIS A 98 -3.81 -8.69 5.84
N ASP A 99 -2.62 -8.74 6.42
CA ASP A 99 -1.36 -8.34 5.75
C ASP A 99 -1.00 -9.25 4.55
N ASN A 100 -1.67 -10.41 4.48
CA ASN A 100 -1.57 -11.40 3.43
C ASN A 100 -2.69 -11.31 2.38
N LEU A 101 -3.63 -10.37 2.50
CA LEU A 101 -4.65 -10.13 1.48
C LEU A 101 -4.25 -8.94 0.60
N LEU A 102 -4.58 -9.01 -0.70
CA LEU A 102 -4.48 -7.86 -1.57
C LEU A 102 -5.69 -6.94 -1.33
N PRO A 103 -5.50 -5.67 -0.94
CA PRO A 103 -6.61 -4.76 -0.67
C PRO A 103 -7.54 -4.61 -1.89
N GLU A 104 -8.82 -4.40 -1.63
CA GLU A 104 -9.86 -4.38 -2.69
C GLU A 104 -9.66 -3.24 -3.68
N SER A 105 -9.13 -2.09 -3.26
CA SER A 105 -8.87 -0.97 -4.17
C SER A 105 -7.69 -1.20 -5.11
N VAL A 106 -6.91 -2.27 -4.93
CA VAL A 106 -5.76 -2.61 -5.79
C VAL A 106 -6.21 -3.47 -6.97
N ILE A 107 -5.92 -2.99 -8.19
CA ILE A 107 -6.27 -3.67 -9.44
C ILE A 107 -5.32 -4.85 -9.70
N LYS A 108 -4.00 -4.65 -9.57
CA LYS A 108 -2.99 -5.71 -9.70
C LYS A 108 -1.90 -5.65 -8.63
N GLY A 109 -1.61 -6.81 -8.04
CA GLY A 109 -0.51 -6.99 -7.08
C GLY A 109 0.65 -7.76 -7.71
N TYR A 110 1.88 -7.28 -7.54
CA TYR A 110 3.09 -7.96 -7.99
C TYR A 110 4.07 -8.12 -6.83
N HIS A 111 4.59 -9.34 -6.63
CA HIS A 111 5.54 -9.64 -5.57
C HIS A 111 6.73 -10.45 -6.11
N ALA A 112 7.91 -9.84 -6.11
CA ALA A 112 9.16 -10.54 -6.37
C ALA A 112 9.76 -11.02 -5.03
N MET A 113 10.04 -12.31 -4.90
CA MET A 113 10.47 -12.93 -3.64
C MET A 113 11.84 -13.61 -3.80
N ALA A 114 12.69 -13.51 -2.79
CA ALA A 114 14.03 -14.10 -2.79
C ALA A 114 13.98 -15.57 -2.35
N ILE A 115 14.41 -16.49 -3.21
CA ILE A 115 14.40 -17.94 -2.90
C ILE A 115 15.56 -18.37 -2.00
N ASP A 116 16.70 -17.67 -2.06
CA ASP A 116 17.91 -18.05 -1.35
C ASP A 116 18.07 -17.35 0.01
N GLU A 117 17.11 -16.52 0.41
CA GLU A 117 17.10 -15.88 1.73
C GLU A 117 16.82 -16.89 2.85
N LYS A 118 17.78 -17.07 3.75
CA LYS A 118 17.74 -18.11 4.81
C LYS A 118 17.73 -17.53 6.22
N ARG A 119 17.84 -16.20 6.38
CA ARG A 119 17.85 -15.57 7.70
C ARG A 119 16.44 -15.63 8.29
N LEU A 120 16.33 -16.20 9.49
CA LEU A 120 15.05 -16.39 10.19
C LEU A 120 14.24 -15.09 10.36
N PHE A 121 14.93 -13.97 10.57
CA PHE A 121 14.31 -12.65 10.73
C PHE A 121 13.87 -11.98 9.42
N PHE A 122 14.05 -12.65 8.27
CA PHE A 122 13.68 -12.17 6.94
C PHE A 122 12.65 -13.11 6.28
N SER A 123 11.81 -13.77 7.09
CA SER A 123 10.71 -14.59 6.57
C SER A 123 9.80 -13.75 5.66
N VAL A 124 9.71 -14.13 4.38
CA VAL A 124 8.91 -13.42 3.38
C VAL A 124 7.42 -13.55 3.66
N LEU A 125 6.74 -12.41 3.67
CA LEU A 125 5.30 -12.29 3.85
C LEU A 125 4.58 -12.45 2.51
N GLN A 126 4.17 -13.68 2.20
CA GLN A 126 3.44 -14.00 0.98
C GLN A 126 1.98 -13.55 1.05
N TRP A 127 1.44 -13.10 -0.07
CA TRP A 127 -0.01 -12.98 -0.20
C TRP A 127 -0.66 -14.36 -0.31
N GLN A 128 -1.92 -14.44 0.14
CA GLN A 128 -2.81 -15.54 -0.19
C GLN A 128 -3.14 -15.53 -1.70
N ALA A 129 -3.61 -16.67 -2.20
CA ALA A 129 -3.97 -16.80 -3.61
C ALA A 129 -5.13 -15.87 -3.99
N ASP A 130 -4.92 -15.05 -5.01
CA ASP A 130 -5.91 -14.15 -5.60
C ASP A 130 -5.56 -13.99 -7.09
N PRO A 131 -6.53 -14.05 -8.03
CA PRO A 131 -6.28 -13.93 -9.48
C PRO A 131 -5.70 -12.57 -9.91
N ARG A 132 -5.77 -11.54 -9.06
CA ARG A 132 -5.15 -10.22 -9.28
C ARG A 132 -3.67 -10.19 -8.95
N ILE A 133 -3.16 -11.23 -8.29
CA ILE A 133 -1.80 -11.28 -7.77
C ILE A 133 -0.90 -12.12 -8.67
N ILE A 134 0.29 -11.59 -8.94
CA ILE A 134 1.42 -12.34 -9.48
C ILE A 134 2.53 -12.34 -8.43
N GLN A 135 2.85 -13.51 -7.87
CA GLN A 135 4.02 -13.69 -7.01
C GLN A 135 5.03 -14.60 -7.72
N THR A 136 6.30 -14.22 -7.71
CA THR A 136 7.34 -14.96 -8.42
C THR A 136 8.61 -15.02 -7.59
N TRP A 137 9.21 -16.21 -7.53
CA TRP A 137 10.49 -16.45 -6.89
C TRP A 137 11.63 -16.11 -7.84
N PHE A 138 12.62 -15.39 -7.34
CA PHE A 138 13.85 -15.04 -8.04
C PHE A 138 15.06 -15.61 -7.28
N SER A 139 16.09 -15.99 -8.03
CA SER A 139 17.38 -16.39 -7.47
C SER A 139 18.05 -15.23 -6.75
N GLY A 140 18.77 -15.53 -5.66
CA GLY A 140 19.44 -14.55 -4.83
C GLY A 140 18.80 -14.38 -3.46
N VAL A 141 19.52 -13.64 -2.60
CA VAL A 141 19.07 -13.27 -1.25
C VAL A 141 18.27 -11.96 -1.29
N HIS A 142 17.78 -11.52 -0.13
CA HIS A 142 16.91 -10.35 0.00
C HIS A 142 17.32 -9.11 -0.83
N SER A 143 18.60 -8.74 -0.79
CA SER A 143 19.13 -7.58 -1.52
C SER A 143 19.34 -7.81 -3.00
N ASP A 144 19.52 -9.06 -3.46
CA ASP A 144 19.67 -9.38 -4.88
C ASP A 144 18.35 -9.13 -5.63
N VAL A 145 17.22 -9.34 -4.96
CA VAL A 145 15.88 -9.11 -5.51
C VAL A 145 15.43 -7.67 -5.33
N GLY A 146 15.65 -7.07 -4.16
CA GLY A 146 15.19 -5.72 -3.87
C GLY A 146 16.10 -4.59 -4.33
N GLY A 147 17.38 -4.87 -4.57
CA GLY A 147 18.43 -3.89 -4.79
C GLY A 147 18.89 -3.24 -3.48
N GLY A 148 20.19 -3.30 -3.20
CA GLY A 148 20.81 -2.67 -2.02
C GLY A 148 22.20 -3.18 -1.71
#